data_AF-A0A8T5GCT1-F1
#
_entry.id   AF-A0A8T5GCT1-F1
#
_cell.length_a   1.000
_cell.length_b   1.000
_cell.length_c   1.000
_cell.angle_alpha   90.00
_cell.angle_beta   90.00
_cell.angle_gamma   90.00
#
_symmetry.space_group_name_H-M   'P 1'
#
loop_
_entity.id
_entity.type
_entity.pdbx_description
1 polymer ?
#
loop_
_entity_poly.entity_id
_entity_poly.type
_entity_poly.pdbx_seq_one_letter_code
_entity_poly.pdbx_strand_id
1 'polypeptide(L)' 'MRVIDLFAGVGGFRIGLERASSDYKVVWSNQWEPNKKLQIASEIYKKDFIKLLEDAIEIQ' A
#
# COMPACT_ATOMS: atom_id res chain seq x y z
N MET A 1 -6.89 16.16 -1.76
CA MET A 1 -7.70 15.20 -0.99
C MET A 1 -6.85 14.04 -0.46
N ARG A 2 -6.98 13.72 0.84
CA ARG A 2 -6.32 12.55 1.44
C ARG A 2 -7.22 11.33 1.26
N VAL A 3 -6.66 10.23 0.79
CA VAL A 3 -7.39 9.00 0.48
C VAL A 3 -6.88 7.85 1.34
N ILE A 4 -7.81 7.03 1.80
CA ILE A 4 -7.57 5.74 2.44
C ILE A 4 -7.96 4.67 1.43
N ASP A 5 -7.02 3.79 1.08
CA ASP A 5 -7.25 2.71 0.11
C ASP A 5 -7.49 1.38 0.84
N LEU A 6 -8.78 1.02 1.02
CA LEU A 6 -9.18 -0.18 1.75
C LEU A 6 -9.27 -1.38 0.82
N PHE A 7 -8.74 -2.53 1.27
CA PHE A 7 -8.65 -3.74 0.43
C PHE A 7 -7.85 -3.47 -0.85
N ALA A 8 -6.73 -2.77 -0.69
CA ALA A 8 -5.97 -2.15 -1.78
C ALA A 8 -5.44 -3.14 -2.84
N GLY A 9 -5.42 -4.45 -2.51
CA GLY A 9 -4.80 -5.47 -3.35
C GLY A 9 -3.34 -5.11 -3.60
N VAL A 10 -2.96 -5.02 -4.88
CA VAL A 10 -1.62 -4.58 -5.31
C VAL A 10 -1.53 -3.08 -5.65
N GLY A 11 -2.61 -2.31 -5.48
CA GLY A 11 -2.60 -0.84 -5.59
C GLY A 11 -3.17 -0.24 -6.87
N GLY A 12 -4.09 -0.94 -7.53
CA GLY A 12 -4.73 -0.44 -8.75
C GLY A 12 -5.48 0.89 -8.55
N PHE A 13 -6.22 1.04 -7.45
CA PHE A 13 -6.94 2.28 -7.15
C PHE A 13 -6.01 3.44 -6.86
N ARG A 14 -4.95 3.23 -6.05
CA ARG A 14 -3.89 4.22 -5.86
C ARG A 14 -3.35 4.76 -7.19
N ILE A 15 -2.92 3.88 -8.10
CA ILE A 15 -2.40 4.29 -9.42
C ILE A 15 -3.45 5.08 -10.19
N GLY A 16 -4.70 4.59 -10.22
CA GLY A 16 -5.79 5.25 -10.92
C GLY A 16 -6.05 6.67 -10.39
N LEU A 17 -6.13 6.83 -9.07
CA LEU A 17 -6.40 8.11 -8.43
C LEU A 17 -5.24 9.10 -8.59
N GLU A 18 -4.01 8.67 -8.34
CA GLU A 18 -2.81 9.52 -8.47
C GLU A 18 -2.55 9.92 -9.94
N ARG A 19 -2.97 9.11 -10.92
CA ARG A 19 -2.95 9.49 -12.35
C ARG A 19 -4.10 10.40 -12.75
N ALA A 20 -5.26 10.29 -12.12
CA ALA A 20 -6.42 11.10 -12.43
C ALA A 20 -6.24 12.57 -12.01
N SER A 21 -5.55 12.83 -10.89
CA SER A 21 -5.14 14.18 -10.47
C SER A 21 -4.08 14.11 -9.37
N SER A 22 -3.17 15.09 -9.37
CA SER A 22 -2.22 15.31 -8.26
C SER A 22 -2.91 15.68 -6.93
N ASP A 23 -4.21 15.98 -6.97
CA ASP A 23 -4.99 16.25 -5.76
C ASP A 23 -5.23 14.98 -4.93
N TYR A 24 -5.20 13.78 -5.52
CA TYR A 24 -5.40 12.56 -4.76
C TYR A 24 -4.08 12.08 -4.18
N LYS A 25 -4.02 11.98 -2.85
CA LYS A 25 -2.87 11.41 -2.15
C LYS A 25 -3.32 10.28 -1.24
N VAL A 26 -2.90 9.05 -1.55
CA VAL A 26 -3.12 7.91 -0.66
C VAL A 26 -2.19 8.05 0.54
N VAL A 27 -2.78 8.20 1.73
CA VAL A 27 -2.04 8.40 2.99
C VAL A 27 -1.97 7.13 3.83
N TRP A 28 -2.84 6.16 3.56
CA TRP A 28 -2.88 4.87 4.24
C TRP A 28 -3.58 3.84 3.36
N SER A 29 -3.20 2.58 3.53
CA SER A 29 -3.89 1.44 2.93
C SER A 29 -3.89 0.24 3.86
N ASN A 30 -4.85 -0.67 3.65
CA ASN A 30 -4.77 -2.01 4.20
C ASN A 30 -5.03 -3.06 3.13
N GLN A 31 -4.42 -4.22 3.34
CA GLN A 31 -4.70 -5.44 2.60
C GLN A 31 -4.50 -6.61 3.55
N TRP A 32 -5.47 -7.51 3.61
CA TRP A 32 -5.36 -8.76 4.37
C TRP A 32 -6.23 -9.84 3.74
N GLU A 33 -5.62 -11.01 3.53
CA GLU A 33 -6.28 -12.18 2.95
C GLU A 33 -6.40 -13.28 4.01
N PRO A 34 -7.63 -13.64 4.42
CA PRO A 34 -7.84 -14.73 5.38
C PRO A 34 -7.31 -16.04 4.83
N ASN A 35 -6.79 -16.89 5.72
CA ASN A 35 -6.27 -18.23 5.41
C ASN A 35 -5.04 -18.25 4.49
N LYS A 36 -4.39 -17.11 4.29
CA LYS A 36 -3.10 -17.03 3.59
C LYS A 36 -1.98 -16.72 4.58
N LYS A 37 -0.97 -17.58 4.63
CA LYS A 37 0.24 -17.31 5.43
C LYS A 37 1.07 -16.18 4.82
N LEU A 38 1.22 -16.19 3.50
CA LEU A 38 1.88 -15.13 2.72
C LEU A 38 0.85 -14.12 2.25
N GLN A 39 1.18 -12.84 2.34
CA GLN A 39 0.26 -11.74 2.02
C GLN A 39 0.75 -11.04 0.76
N ILE A 40 0.82 -11.80 -0.35
CA ILE A 40 1.50 -11.40 -1.59
C ILE A 40 0.99 -10.06 -2.13
N ALA A 41 -0.33 -9.83 -2.10
CA ALA A 41 -0.89 -8.56 -2.56
C ALA A 41 -0.39 -7.38 -1.71
N SER A 42 -0.38 -7.54 -0.38
CA SER A 42 0.17 -6.53 0.53
C SER A 42 1.68 -6.35 0.37
N GLU A 43 2.43 -7.43 0.11
CA GLU A 43 3.88 -7.38 -0.11
C GLU A 43 4.24 -6.61 -1.38
N ILE A 44 3.54 -6.87 -2.48
CA ILE A 44 3.69 -6.12 -3.74
C ILE A 44 3.34 -4.65 -3.53
N TYR A 45 2.19 -4.36 -2.89
CA TYR A 45 1.80 -2.98 -2.60
C TYR A 45 2.86 -2.24 -1.79
N LYS A 46 3.39 -2.87 -0.73
CA LYS A 46 4.47 -2.30 0.09
C LYS A 46 5.71 -2.02 -0.73
N LYS A 47 6.17 -3.00 -1.51
CA LYS A 47 7.35 -2.88 -2.38
C LYS A 47 7.25 -1.69 -3.34
N ASP A 48 6.07 -1.47 -3.92
CA ASP A 48 5.88 -0.46 -4.97
C ASP A 48 5.61 0.95 -4.40
N PHE A 49 5.00 1.07 -3.22
CA PHE A 49 4.48 2.36 -2.72
C PHE A 49 4.93 2.77 -1.32
N ILE A 50 5.40 1.84 -0.51
CA ILE A 50 5.88 2.13 0.85
C ILE A 50 7.41 2.05 0.77
N LYS A 51 8.07 3.21 0.85
CA LYS A 51 9.52 3.23 1.11
C LYS A 51 9.75 2.40 2.36
N LEU A 52 10.58 1.37 2.26
CA LEU A 52 11.05 0.56 3.37
C LEU A 52 11.59 1.50 4.45
N LEU A 53 10.75 1.80 5.44
CA LEU A 53 11.18 2.35 6.72
C LEU A 53 11.58 1.21 7.67
N GLU A 54 11.48 -0.03 7.19
CA GLU A 54 11.87 -1.27 7.88
C GLU A 54 13.38 -1.56 7.72
N ASP A 55 14.09 -0.98 6.74
CA ASP A 55 15.56 -1.09 6.64
C ASP A 55 16.30 -0.22 7.69
N ALA A 56 15.58 0.52 8.55
CA ALA A 56 16.14 1.43 9.56
C ALA A 56 15.81 1.04 11.01
N ILE A 57 15.07 -0.06 11.24
CA ILE A 57 14.73 -0.52 12.60
C ILE A 57 14.86 -2.05 12.68
N GLU A 58 16.04 -2.58 12.34
CA GLU A 58 16.60 -3.67 13.15
C GLU A 58 17.12 -3.02 14.44
N ILE A 59 16.28 -3.00 15.48
CA ILE A 59 16.76 -2.87 16.86
C ILE A 59 16.72 -4.29 17.44
N GLN A 60 17.89 -4.66 17.96
CA GLN A 60 18.28 -5.88 18.68
C GLN A 60 17.19 -6.50 19.55
#